data_AF-A0A8T5TAQ6-F1
#
_entry.id   AF-A0A8T5TAQ6-F1
#
_cell.length_a   1.000
_cell.length_b   1.000
_cell.length_c   1.000
_cell.angle_alpha   90.00
_cell.angle_beta   90.00
_cell.angle_gamma   90.00
#
_symmetry.space_group_name_H-M   'P 1'
#
loop_
_entity.id
_entity.type
_entity.pdbx_description
1 polymer ?
#
loop_
_entity_poly.entity_id
_entity_poly.type
_entity_poly.pdbx_seq_one_letter_code
_entity_poly.pdbx_strand_id
1 'polypeptide(L)' 'MSATPPNCYICEKDLKRSIEKSYYCICDITICDTCINSVKKNETTWICPNCKKELLLENSRLFRNS' A
#
# COMPACT_ATOMS: atom_id res chain seq x y z
N MET A 1 -11.18 -20.39 1.24
CA MET A 1 -10.67 -19.23 2.03
C MET A 1 -9.74 -18.45 1.12
N SER A 2 -10.21 -17.32 0.59
CA SER A 2 -9.46 -16.52 -0.39
C SER A 2 -8.43 -15.66 0.34
N ALA A 3 -7.22 -16.15 0.52
CA ALA A 3 -6.14 -15.44 1.18
C ALA A 3 -5.16 -14.88 0.13
N THR A 4 -5.46 -13.70 -0.40
CA THR A 4 -4.47 -12.91 -1.17
C THR A 4 -4.84 -11.42 -1.11
N PRO A 5 -3.87 -10.49 -0.98
CA PRO A 5 -2.45 -10.67 -0.69
C PRO A 5 -2.05 -9.87 0.57
N PRO A 6 -1.17 -10.41 1.44
CA PRO A 6 -0.26 -9.54 2.14
C PRO A 6 0.96 -9.28 1.27
N ASN A 7 1.02 -9.65 -0.02
CA ASN A 7 2.20 -9.40 -0.84
C ASN A 7 2.20 -7.98 -1.38
N CYS A 8 3.37 -7.36 -1.42
CA CYS A 8 3.55 -6.08 -2.11
C CYS A 8 3.32 -6.25 -3.61
N TYR A 9 2.49 -5.40 -4.22
CA TYR A 9 2.22 -5.43 -5.66
C TYR A 9 3.46 -5.16 -6.52
N ILE A 10 4.48 -4.46 -5.99
CA ILE A 10 5.68 -4.07 -6.74
C ILE A 10 6.80 -5.11 -6.59
N CYS A 11 7.09 -5.57 -5.37
CA CYS A 11 8.23 -6.43 -5.09
C CYS A 11 7.85 -7.86 -4.68
N GLU A 12 6.56 -8.18 -4.67
CA GLU A 12 5.97 -9.50 -4.36
C GLU A 12 6.27 -10.05 -2.96
N LYS A 13 7.01 -9.28 -2.14
CA LYS A 13 7.38 -9.66 -0.78
C LYS A 13 6.14 -9.82 0.10
N ASP A 14 6.12 -10.91 0.88
CA ASP A 14 5.10 -11.17 1.91
C ASP A 14 5.17 -10.10 3.03
N LEU A 15 4.04 -9.44 3.28
CA LEU A 15 3.84 -8.38 4.28
C LEU A 15 3.00 -8.85 5.47
N LYS A 16 2.77 -10.16 5.70
CA LYS A 16 2.00 -10.66 6.86
C LYS A 16 2.49 -10.08 8.18
N ARG A 17 3.81 -9.90 8.29
CA ARG A 17 4.48 -9.36 9.48
C ARG A 17 4.60 -7.83 9.50
N SER A 18 4.27 -7.16 8.40
CA SER A 18 4.44 -5.71 8.24
C SER A 18 3.22 -5.04 7.62
N ILE A 19 2.04 -5.66 7.75
CA ILE A 19 0.79 -5.19 7.16
C ILE A 19 0.37 -3.83 7.73
N GLU A 20 0.72 -3.58 9.00
CA GLU A 20 0.53 -2.31 9.70
C GLU A 20 1.28 -1.14 9.05
N LYS A 21 2.40 -1.43 8.39
CA LYS A 21 3.23 -0.44 7.70
C LYS A 21 2.95 -0.38 6.20
N SER A 22 2.00 -1.18 5.72
CA SER A 22 1.63 -1.25 4.31
C SER A 22 0.54 -0.25 3.93
N TYR A 23 0.48 0.09 2.65
CA TYR A 23 -0.44 1.03 2.06
C TYR A 23 -1.37 0.27 1.12
N TYR A 24 -2.66 0.40 1.34
CA TYR A 24 -3.71 -0.29 0.60
C TYR A 24 -4.44 0.68 -0.33
N CYS A 25 -4.78 0.19 -1.51
CA CYS A 25 -5.69 0.85 -2.43
C CYS A 25 -6.96 0.01 -2.59
N ILE A 26 -8.11 0.67 -2.65
CA ILE A 26 -9.45 0.05 -2.83
C ILE A 26 -9.60 -0.80 -4.10
N CYS A 27 -8.62 -0.77 -5.01
CA CYS A 27 -8.54 -1.70 -6.14
C CYS A 27 -7.81 -3.00 -5.79
N ASP A 28 -7.84 -3.40 -4.51
CA ASP A 28 -7.27 -4.63 -3.97
C ASP A 28 -5.77 -4.84 -4.20
N ILE A 29 -4.99 -3.77 -4.07
CA ILE A 29 -3.52 -3.89 -4.04
C ILE A 29 -2.94 -3.36 -2.74
N THR A 30 -1.80 -3.93 -2.35
CA THR A 30 -1.03 -3.54 -1.17
C THR A 30 0.39 -3.18 -1.59
N ILE A 31 0.93 -2.09 -1.04
CA ILE A 31 2.29 -1.61 -1.27
C ILE A 31 3.03 -1.56 0.06
N CYS A 32 4.25 -2.08 0.11
CA CYS A 32 5.07 -2.03 1.32
C CYS A 32 5.65 -0.63 1.58
N ASP A 33 6.13 -0.37 2.80
CA ASP A 33 6.73 0.92 3.17
C ASP A 33 7.94 1.32 2.32
N THR A 34 8.57 0.34 1.69
CA THR A 34 9.79 0.55 0.92
C THR A 34 9.41 0.97 -0.49
N CYS A 35 8.50 0.22 -1.12
CA CYS A 35 8.04 0.49 -2.49
C CYS A 35 7.10 1.69 -2.59
N ILE A 36 6.48 2.13 -1.49
CA ILE A 36 5.64 3.34 -1.49
C ILE A 36 6.43 4.56 -1.97
N ASN A 37 7.71 4.66 -1.65
CA ASN A 37 8.55 5.80 -2.03
C ASN A 37 8.75 5.89 -3.55
N SER A 38 8.61 4.79 -4.30
CA SER A 38 8.69 4.78 -5.76
C SER A 38 7.39 5.23 -6.44
N VAL A 39 6.27 5.27 -5.71
CA VAL A 39 4.95 5.66 -6.24
C VAL A 39 4.37 6.89 -5.54
N LYS A 40 5.07 7.43 -4.54
CA LYS A 40 4.75 8.71 -3.92
C LYS A 40 4.83 9.83 -4.96
N LYS A 41 3.82 10.68 -4.94
CA LYS A 41 3.81 11.92 -5.73
C LYS A 41 4.37 13.08 -4.92
N ASN A 42 4.08 13.10 -3.61
CA ASN A 42 4.55 14.08 -2.65
C ASN A 42 4.55 13.47 -1.23
N GLU A 43 4.72 14.31 -0.21
CA GLU A 43 4.82 13.87 1.18
C GLU A 43 3.51 13.31 1.75
N THR A 44 2.36 13.64 1.15
CA THR A 44 1.02 13.29 1.67
C THR A 44 0.25 12.33 0.77
N THR A 45 0.67 12.14 -0.48
CA THR A 45 -0.05 11.36 -1.50
C THR A 45 0.85 10.43 -2.31
N TRP A 46 0.24 9.37 -2.81
CA TRP A 46 0.85 8.44 -3.76
C TRP A 46 -0.13 8.10 -4.86
N ILE A 47 0.40 7.67 -6.01
CA ILE A 47 -0.39 7.24 -7.16
C ILE A 47 -0.40 5.72 -7.19
N CYS A 48 -1.60 5.12 -7.16
CA CYS A 48 -1.72 3.67 -7.28
C CYS A 48 -1.15 3.19 -8.63
N PRO A 49 -0.17 2.26 -8.64
CA PRO A 49 0.42 1.77 -9.89
C PRO A 49 -0.57 0.98 -10.74
N ASN A 50 -1.62 0.40 -10.13
CA ASN A 50 -2.67 -0.36 -10.81
C ASN A 50 -3.75 0.57 -11.40
N CYS A 51 -4.52 1.28 -10.56
CA CYS A 51 -5.67 2.07 -11.01
C CYS A 51 -5.38 3.56 -11.28
N LYS A 52 -4.15 4.01 -11.07
CA LYS A 52 -3.67 5.40 -11.29
C LYS A 52 -4.39 6.48 -10.46
N LYS A 53 -5.24 6.10 -9.50
CA LYS A 53 -5.84 7.04 -8.56
C LYS A 53 -4.80 7.62 -7.62
N GLU A 54 -4.96 8.88 -7.27
CA GLU A 54 -4.20 9.54 -6.21
C GLU A 54 -4.85 9.23 -4.86
N LEU A 55 -4.05 8.75 -3.91
CA LEU A 55 -4.50 8.41 -2.56
C LEU A 55 -3.67 9.16 -1.52
N LEU A 56 -4.32 9.56 -0.43
CA LEU A 56 -3.66 10.08 0.75
C LEU A 56 -2.94 8.95 1.49
N LEU A 57 -1.66 9.13 1.79
CA LEU A 57 -0.80 8.15 2.46
C LEU A 57 -1.42 7.71 3.79
N GLU A 58 -1.82 8.64 4.64
CA GLU A 58 -2.44 8.34 5.94
C GLU A 58 -3.74 7.54 5.81
N ASN A 59 -4.59 7.92 4.85
CA ASN A 59 -5.87 7.25 4.65
C ASN A 59 -5.72 5.85 4.05
N SER A 60 -4.64 5.63 3.29
CA SER A 60 -4.32 4.33 2.69
C SER A 60 -3.63 3.35 3.63
N ARG A 61 -3.22 3.77 4.84
CA ARG A 61 -2.70 2.82 5.84
C ARG A 61 -3.86 2.02 6.45
N LEU A 62 -3.69 0.70 6.47
CA LEU A 62 -4.68 -0.23 7.05
C LEU A 62 -4.86 -0.01 8.55
N PHE A 63 -3.78 0.36 9.25
CA PHE A 63 -3.79 0.64 10.68
C PHE A 63 -3.39 2.10 10.87
N ARG A 64 -4.33 2.89 11.42
CA ARG A 64 -4.06 4.26 11.85
C ARG A 64 -3.69 4.17 13.33
N ASN A 65 -2.48 4.59 13.70
CA ASN A 65 -2.18 4.84 15.10
C ASN A 65 -3.09 6.00 15.53
N SER A 66 -4.08 5.69 16.35
CA SER A 66 -4.91 6.63 17.11
C SER A 66 -4.09 7.40 18.13
#